data_AF-A0A353H7C9-F1
#
_entry.id   AF-A0A353H7C9-F1
#
_cell.length_a   1.000
_cell.length_b   1.000
_cell.length_c   1.000
_cell.angle_alpha   90.00
_cell.angle_beta   90.00
_cell.angle_gamma   90.00
#
_symmetry.space_group_name_H-M   'P 1'
#
loop_
_entity.id
_entity.type
_entity.pdbx_description
1 polymer ?
#
loop_
_entity_poly.entity_id
_entity_poly.type
_entity_poly.pdbx_seq_one_letter_code
_entity_poly.pdbx_strand_id
1 'polypeptide(L)'
;FTSTLCAAKVPKENIDDFVVVVNRYSGVTHNYLRNHAYNIWFTFIAENMADIDNALREISEETGITGILNLPAVKIFKIKVYFEV
;
A
#
# COMPACT_ATOMS: atom_id res chain seq x y z
N PHE A 1 -6.35 -6.89 14.00
CA PHE A 1 -6.06 -6.20 12.73
C PHE A 1 -4.81 -5.36 12.90
N THR A 2 -3.91 -5.45 11.92
CA THR A 2 -2.74 -4.59 11.77
C THR A 2 -2.85 -3.84 10.45
N SER A 3 -2.20 -2.68 10.35
CA SER A 3 -2.19 -1.87 9.15
C SER A 3 -0.77 -1.45 8.79
N THR A 4 -0.50 -1.37 7.49
CA THR A 4 0.76 -0.83 6.98
C THR A 4 0.52 0.19 5.88
N LEU A 5 1.50 1.05 5.66
CA LEU A 5 1.62 1.85 4.45
C LEU A 5 2.49 1.07 3.46
N CYS A 6 2.04 0.95 2.22
CA CYS A 6 2.79 0.36 1.14
C CYS A 6 3.16 1.41 0.11
N ALA A 7 4.34 1.27 -0.50
CA ALA A 7 4.80 2.14 -1.58
C ALA A 7 5.44 1.30 -2.68
N ALA A 8 5.05 1.52 -3.94
CA ALA A 8 5.59 0.80 -5.08
C ALA A 8 6.15 1.78 -6.14
N LYS A 9 7.23 1.36 -6.80
CA LYS A 9 7.78 2.01 -7.98
C LYS A 9 7.28 1.27 -9.22
N VAL A 10 6.28 1.85 -9.88
CA VAL A 10 5.55 1.24 -11.00
C VAL A 10 5.86 2.03 -12.28
N PRO A 11 6.34 1.39 -13.37
CA PRO A 11 6.46 2.04 -14.67
C PRO A 11 5.14 2.66 -15.11
N LYS A 12 5.16 3.79 -15.80
CA LYS A 12 3.95 4.58 -16.10
C LYS A 12 2.92 3.77 -16.89
N GLU A 13 3.43 2.97 -17.82
CA GLU A 13 2.70 2.04 -18.68
C GLU A 13 2.03 0.88 -17.92
N ASN A 14 2.49 0.55 -16.71
CA ASN A 14 1.96 -0.54 -15.89
C ASN A 14 1.09 -0.06 -14.72
N ILE A 15 0.89 1.26 -14.57
CA ILE A 15 0.15 1.82 -13.42
C ILE A 15 -1.28 1.25 -13.36
N ASP A 16 -2.00 1.26 -14.47
CA ASP A 16 -3.41 0.85 -14.49
C ASP A 16 -3.55 -0.63 -14.13
N ASP A 17 -2.72 -1.51 -14.72
CA ASP A 17 -2.70 -2.94 -14.42
C ASP A 17 -2.34 -3.22 -12.95
N PHE A 18 -1.31 -2.54 -12.43
CA PHE A 18 -0.90 -2.66 -11.04
C PHE A 18 -2.03 -2.24 -10.08
N VAL A 19 -2.69 -1.12 -10.36
CA VAL A 19 -3.80 -0.60 -9.55
C VAL A 19 -4.99 -1.55 -9.58
N VAL A 20 -5.31 -2.15 -10.73
CA VAL A 20 -6.37 -3.17 -10.84
C VAL A 20 -6.09 -4.33 -9.90
N VAL A 21 -4.86 -4.86 -9.88
CA VAL A 21 -4.49 -5.98 -8.99
C VAL A 21 -4.58 -5.57 -7.52
N VAL A 22 -3.94 -4.46 -7.14
CA VAL A 22 -3.94 -3.94 -5.77
C VAL A 22 -5.37 -3.74 -5.24
N ASN A 23 -6.27 -3.18 -6.06
CA ASN A 23 -7.64 -2.88 -5.65
C ASN A 23 -8.54 -4.13 -5.49
N ARG A 24 -8.10 -5.34 -5.90
CA ARG A 24 -8.85 -6.58 -5.64
C ARG A 24 -8.75 -7.03 -4.19
N TYR A 25 -7.72 -6.59 -3.47
CA TYR A 25 -7.51 -6.97 -2.08
C TYR A 25 -8.41 -6.13 -1.18
N SER A 26 -9.36 -6.77 -0.51
CA SER A 26 -10.31 -6.11 0.41
C SER A 26 -9.64 -5.40 1.58
N GLY A 27 -8.41 -5.78 1.92
CA GLY A 27 -7.59 -5.11 2.93
C GLY A 27 -7.04 -3.75 2.48
N VAL A 28 -7.09 -3.43 1.19
CA VAL A 28 -6.64 -2.14 0.66
C VAL A 28 -7.75 -1.10 0.84
N THR A 29 -7.52 -0.13 1.71
CA THR A 29 -8.54 0.89 2.06
C THR A 29 -8.33 2.24 1.36
N HIS A 30 -7.10 2.55 0.98
CA HIS A 30 -6.74 3.74 0.22
C HIS A 30 -5.66 3.36 -0.78
N ASN A 31 -5.73 3.90 -2.00
CA ASN A 31 -4.73 3.72 -3.03
C ASN A 31 -4.58 5.03 -3.83
N TYR A 32 -3.34 5.49 -3.99
CA TYR A 32 -3.04 6.83 -4.49
C TYR A 32 -1.85 6.83 -5.45
N LEU A 33 -2.03 7.51 -6.59
CA LEU A 33 -0.93 7.98 -7.43
C LEU A 33 -0.29 9.23 -6.80
N ARG A 34 1.04 9.29 -6.81
CA ARG A 34 1.87 10.39 -6.27
C ARG A 34 2.95 10.75 -7.27
N ASN A 35 3.31 12.03 -7.30
CA ASN A 35 4.44 12.53 -8.08
C ASN A 35 5.77 12.27 -7.33
N HIS A 36 6.24 11.02 -7.36
CA HIS A 36 7.47 10.58 -6.69
C HIS A 36 7.99 9.29 -7.36
N ALA A 37 9.26 8.92 -7.13
CA ALA A 37 9.84 7.70 -7.70
C ALA A 37 9.10 6.42 -7.24
N TYR A 38 8.67 6.39 -5.98
CA TYR A 38 7.59 5.50 -5.53
C TYR A 38 6.28 6.23 -5.81
N ASN A 39 5.65 5.88 -6.92
CA ASN A 39 4.52 6.61 -7.48
C ASN A 39 3.17 6.04 -7.06
N ILE A 40 3.08 4.80 -6.57
CA ILE A 40 1.84 4.23 -6.03
C ILE A 40 1.97 4.01 -4.54
N TRP A 41 0.99 4.53 -3.78
CA TRP A 41 0.94 4.43 -2.32
C TRP A 41 -0.42 3.94 -1.88
N PHE A 42 -0.45 2.90 -1.06
CA PHE A 42 -1.71 2.33 -0.57
C PHE A 42 -1.61 1.87 0.87
N THR A 43 -2.73 1.88 1.59
CA THR A 43 -2.82 1.36 2.96
C THR A 43 -3.44 -0.03 2.94
N PHE A 44 -2.80 -0.99 3.59
CA PHE A 44 -3.26 -2.38 3.67
C PHE A 44 -3.56 -2.73 5.13
N ILE A 45 -4.74 -3.30 5.40
CA ILE A 45 -5.17 -3.81 6.69
C ILE A 45 -5.45 -5.32 6.57
N ALA A 46 -4.91 -6.11 7.50
CA ALA A 46 -5.20 -7.54 7.61
C ALA A 46 -5.21 -7.99 9.08
N GLU A 47 -5.47 -9.27 9.36
CA GLU A 47 -5.50 -9.78 10.73
C GLU A 47 -4.12 -9.68 11.39
N ASN A 48 -3.08 -10.11 10.68
CA ASN A 48 -1.68 -10.09 11.10
C ASN A 48 -0.74 -9.65 9.95
N MET A 49 0.55 -9.41 10.26
CA MET A 49 1.51 -8.88 9.27
C MET A 49 1.91 -9.93 8.22
N ALA A 50 1.89 -11.22 8.57
CA ALA A 50 2.22 -12.29 7.62
C ALA A 50 1.18 -12.37 6.49
N ASP A 51 -0.10 -12.11 6.79
CA ASP A 51 -1.14 -12.02 5.75
C ASP A 51 -0.88 -10.87 4.78
N ILE A 52 -0.41 -9.73 5.29
CA ILE A 52 -0.02 -8.58 4.47
C ILE A 52 1.19 -8.97 3.61
N ASP A 53 2.25 -9.52 4.19
CA ASP A 53 3.45 -9.90 3.46
C ASP A 53 3.15 -10.93 2.36
N ASN A 54 2.25 -11.89 2.63
CA ASN A 54 1.78 -12.85 1.63
C ASN A 54 1.04 -12.15 0.49
N ALA A 55 0.11 -11.24 0.79
CA ALA A 55 -0.62 -10.49 -0.23
C ALA A 55 0.30 -9.60 -1.07
N LEU A 56 1.29 -8.93 -0.45
CA LEU A 56 2.27 -8.12 -1.18
C LEU A 56 3.16 -8.97 -2.11
N ARG A 57 3.50 -10.19 -1.70
CA ARG A 57 4.19 -11.15 -2.57
C ARG A 57 3.32 -11.53 -3.76
N GLU A 58 2.06 -11.89 -3.56
CA GLU A 58 1.13 -12.22 -4.65
C GLU A 58 0.95 -11.06 -5.64
N ILE A 59 0.78 -9.83 -5.14
CA ILE A 59 0.72 -8.62 -5.98
C ILE A 59 2.01 -8.48 -6.79
N SER A 60 3.18 -8.71 -6.17
CA SER A 60 4.46 -8.61 -6.85
C SER A 60 4.62 -9.68 -7.94
N GLU A 61 4.17 -10.91 -7.67
CA GLU A 61 4.20 -12.04 -8.61
C GLU A 61 3.24 -11.82 -9.79
N GLU A 62 2.02 -11.34 -9.54
CA GLU A 62 1.01 -11.11 -10.59
C GLU A 62 1.36 -9.91 -11.48
N THR A 63 1.92 -8.84 -10.90
CA THR A 63 2.21 -7.58 -11.63
C THR A 63 3.64 -7.50 -12.16
N GLY A 64 4.55 -8.35 -11.69
CA GLY A 64 5.98 -8.27 -11.95
C GLY A 64 6.69 -7.10 -11.25
N ILE A 65 5.98 -6.32 -10.41
CA ILE A 65 6.56 -5.18 -9.68
C ILE A 65 7.17 -5.69 -8.37
N THR A 66 8.49 -5.83 -8.33
CA THR A 66 9.24 -6.30 -7.15
C THR A 66 9.56 -5.19 -6.14
N GLY A 67 9.33 -3.93 -6.51
CA GLY A 67 9.69 -2.74 -5.72
C GLY A 67 8.64 -2.31 -4.70
N ILE A 68 7.85 -3.23 -4.14
CA ILE A 68 6.83 -2.90 -3.13
C ILE A 68 7.46 -2.88 -1.73
N LEU A 69 7.43 -1.71 -1.09
CA LEU A 69 7.89 -1.52 0.28
C LEU A 69 6.71 -1.72 1.26
N ASN A 70 6.93 -2.53 2.30
CA ASN A 70 6.05 -2.64 3.46
C ASN A 70 6.57 -1.70 4.57
N LEU A 71 5.82 -0.64 4.91
CA LEU A 71 6.24 0.43 5.82
C LEU A 71 5.30 0.51 7.05
N PRO A 72 5.38 -0.45 7.98
CA PRO A 72 4.53 -0.45 9.17
C PRO A 72 4.91 0.69 10.11
N ALA A 73 3.91 1.33 10.72
CA ALA A 73 4.13 2.37 11.70
C ALA A 73 4.68 1.78 13.01
N VAL A 74 5.95 2.08 13.33
CA VAL A 74 6.60 1.62 14.58
C VAL A 74 6.24 2.50 15.77
N LYS A 75 6.00 3.80 15.53
CA LYS A 75 5.65 4.77 16.56
C LYS A 75 4.67 5.79 16.00
N ILE A 76 3.57 6.00 16.71
CA ILE A 76 2.56 7.00 16.39
C ILE A 76 2.85 8.24 17.23
N PHE A 77 3.02 9.39 16.57
CA PHE A 77 3.32 10.66 17.25
C PHE A 77 2.08 11.52 17.49
N LYS A 78 1.13 11.53 16.54
CA LYS A 78 -0.09 12.33 16.61
C LYS A 78 -1.20 11.69 15.79
N ILE A 79 -2.39 11.61 16.36
CA ILE A 79 -3.64 11.24 15.68
C ILE A 79 -4.77 12.14 16.22
N LYS A 80 -5.91 12.19 15.52
CA LYS A 80 -7.11 12.95 15.94
C LYS A 80 -6.82 14.43 16.19
N VAL A 81 -6.33 15.13 15.16
CA VAL A 81 -6.21 16.60 15.24
C VAL A 81 -7.61 17.21 15.09
N TYR A 82 -8.03 17.95 16.09
CA TYR A 82 -9.23 18.78 16.07
C TYR A 82 -8.79 20.24 16.08
N PHE A 83 -9.42 21.05 15.23
CA PHE A 83 -9.26 22.50 15.25
C PHE A 83 -10.62 23.08 15.64
N GLU A 84 -10.66 23.90 16.68
CA GLU A 84 -11.83 24.73 16.96
C GLU A 84 -11.93 25.77 15.83
N VAL A 85 -13.10 25.79 15.16
CA VAL A 85 -13.42 26.70 14.05
C VAL A 85 -14.30 27.82 14.55
#